data_AF-A0A5Y3W391-F1
#
_entry.id   AF-A0A5Y3W391-F1
#
_cell.length_a   1.000
_cell.length_b   1.000
_cell.length_c   1.000
_cell.angle_alpha   90.00
_cell.angle_beta   90.00
_cell.angle_gamma   90.00
#
_symmetry.space_group_name_H-M   'P 1'
#
loop_
_entity.id
_entity.type
_entity.pdbx_description
1 polymer ?
#
loop_
_entity_poly.entity_id
_entity_poly.type
_entity_poly.pdbx_seq_one_letter_code
_entity_poly.pdbx_strand_id
1 'polypeptide(L)'
;MTIYIKSPPPAAPQMPDIDLLAIAGLFGSLPAGPMEEVRNFDTALMGFMRSTMPMPGVPNTKWPWGTVWTISSKGVGPTGKRYIPAVLEPGEVTYQIFYGTDNSLYSRGGIWLTGWGNWTKRWVES
;
A
#
# COMPACT_ATOMS: atom_id res chain seq x y z
N MET A 1 8.41 -20.97 -64.76
CA MET A 1 7.37 -21.29 -63.77
C MET A 1 7.81 -20.63 -62.46
N THR A 2 7.17 -19.54 -62.05
CA THR A 2 7.59 -18.75 -60.87
C THR A 2 6.74 -19.18 -59.67
N ILE A 3 7.39 -19.69 -58.62
CA ILE A 3 6.71 -20.13 -57.40
C ILE A 3 6.59 -18.92 -56.47
N TYR A 4 5.38 -18.37 -56.35
CA TYR A 4 5.10 -17.36 -55.32
C TYR A 4 4.95 -18.05 -53.97
N ILE A 5 6.00 -18.00 -53.14
CA ILE A 5 5.92 -18.43 -51.75
C ILE A 5 5.30 -17.29 -50.96
N LYS A 6 4.02 -17.43 -50.59
CA LYS A 6 3.33 -16.46 -49.73
C LYS A 6 4.03 -16.52 -48.36
N SER A 7 4.69 -15.45 -47.95
CA SER A 7 5.30 -15.38 -46.62
C SER A 7 4.24 -15.61 -45.55
N PRO A 8 4.54 -16.37 -44.48
CA PRO A 8 3.62 -16.54 -43.37
C PRO A 8 3.22 -15.17 -42.82
N PRO A 9 1.98 -14.98 -42.34
CA PRO A 9 1.59 -13.77 -41.64
C PRO A 9 2.57 -13.51 -40.48
N PRO A 10 2.91 -12.24 -40.18
CA PRO A 10 3.67 -11.92 -38.98
C PRO A 10 2.98 -12.54 -37.76
N ALA A 11 3.74 -13.21 -36.90
CA ALA A 11 3.20 -13.73 -35.66
C ALA A 11 2.56 -12.56 -34.90
N ALA A 12 1.26 -12.67 -34.58
CA ALA A 12 0.58 -11.66 -33.79
C ALA A 12 1.34 -11.48 -32.47
N PRO A 13 1.55 -10.24 -31.99
CA PRO A 13 2.16 -10.01 -30.68
C PRO A 13 1.35 -10.76 -29.64
N GLN A 14 1.96 -11.78 -29.04
CA GLN A 14 1.35 -12.49 -27.92
C GLN A 14 1.40 -11.52 -26.75
N MET A 15 0.23 -11.02 -26.31
CA MET A 15 0.19 -10.27 -25.06
C MET A 15 0.81 -11.15 -23.98
N PRO A 16 1.72 -10.62 -23.14
CA PRO A 16 2.32 -11.40 -22.07
C PRO A 16 1.18 -12.01 -21.23
N ASP A 17 1.30 -13.30 -20.94
CA ASP A 17 0.38 -14.01 -20.05
C ASP A 17 0.65 -13.54 -18.62
N ILE A 18 0.10 -12.38 -18.30
CA ILE A 18 0.24 -11.76 -16.98
C ILE A 18 -0.83 -12.39 -16.10
N ASP A 19 -0.42 -13.30 -15.23
CA ASP A 19 -1.26 -13.76 -14.14
C ASP A 19 -1.45 -12.62 -13.12
N LEU A 20 -2.59 -11.94 -13.21
CA LEU A 20 -2.97 -10.88 -12.30
C LEU A 20 -3.08 -11.37 -10.85
N LEU A 21 -3.37 -12.66 -10.61
CA LEU A 21 -3.36 -13.24 -9.27
C LEU A 21 -1.94 -13.46 -8.75
N ALA A 22 -0.96 -13.69 -9.62
CA ALA A 22 0.45 -13.74 -9.25
C ALA A 22 1.04 -12.35 -8.95
N ILE A 23 0.47 -11.28 -9.51
CA ILE A 23 0.88 -9.89 -9.22
C ILE A 23 0.08 -9.28 -8.06
N ALA A 24 -1.16 -9.72 -7.86
CA ALA A 24 -1.96 -9.34 -6.71
C ALA A 24 -1.21 -9.69 -5.43
N GLY A 25 -1.01 -8.70 -4.56
CA GLY A 25 -0.21 -8.87 -3.35
C GLY A 25 1.27 -8.51 -3.48
N LEU A 26 1.89 -8.54 -4.66
CA LEU A 26 3.31 -8.14 -4.80
C LEU A 26 3.52 -6.63 -4.54
N PHE A 27 2.51 -5.81 -4.82
CA PHE A 27 2.50 -4.36 -4.50
C PHE A 27 1.60 -3.99 -3.32
N GLY A 28 1.14 -4.99 -2.57
CA GLY A 28 0.44 -4.82 -1.31
C GLY A 28 -0.89 -4.07 -1.32
N SER A 29 -1.37 -3.37 -2.37
CA SER A 29 -2.66 -2.63 -2.26
C SER A 29 -3.14 -1.75 -3.41
N LEU A 30 -2.79 -1.93 -4.70
CA LEU A 30 -3.56 -1.16 -5.71
C LEU A 30 -5.02 -1.66 -5.69
N PRO A 31 -5.98 -0.88 -5.19
CA PRO A 31 -7.29 -1.42 -4.88
C PRO A 31 -8.11 -1.49 -6.17
N ALA A 32 -8.61 -2.67 -6.52
CA ALA A 32 -9.51 -2.86 -7.67
C ALA A 32 -10.97 -2.42 -7.38
N GLY A 33 -11.24 -1.92 -6.18
CA GLY A 33 -12.54 -1.48 -5.67
C GLY A 33 -12.36 -0.52 -4.48
N PRO A 34 -13.40 -0.23 -3.69
CA PRO A 34 -13.27 0.64 -2.53
C PRO A 34 -12.21 0.12 -1.54
N MET A 35 -11.30 1.00 -1.11
CA MET A 35 -10.28 0.66 -0.11
C MET A 35 -10.93 0.19 1.20
N GLU A 36 -10.29 -0.79 1.86
CA GLU A 36 -10.68 -1.21 3.21
C GLU A 36 -10.59 -0.03 4.18
N GLU A 37 -11.53 0.05 5.12
CA GLU A 37 -11.54 1.09 6.14
C GLU A 37 -10.58 0.75 7.28
N VAL A 38 -9.66 1.65 7.60
CA VAL A 38 -8.76 1.48 8.75
C VAL A 38 -9.58 1.46 10.04
N ARG A 39 -9.30 0.49 10.91
CA ARG A 39 -9.91 0.38 12.25
C ARG A 39 -8.96 0.82 13.37
N ASN A 40 -7.67 0.74 13.11
CA ASN A 40 -6.59 1.22 13.96
C ASN A 40 -5.36 1.45 13.07
N PHE A 41 -4.75 2.63 13.14
CA PHE A 41 -3.57 2.97 12.36
C PHE A 41 -2.33 2.17 12.82
N ASP A 42 -2.27 1.77 14.08
CA ASP A 42 -1.11 1.02 14.62
C ASP A 42 -1.07 -0.43 14.13
N THR A 43 -2.21 -0.97 13.70
CA THR A 43 -2.36 -2.34 13.18
C THR A 43 -2.98 -2.34 11.79
N ALA A 44 -2.71 -1.30 10.99
CA ALA A 44 -3.27 -1.16 9.66
C ALA A 44 -2.80 -2.27 8.71
N LEU A 45 -3.59 -2.52 7.66
CA LEU A 45 -3.18 -3.36 6.54
C LEU A 45 -1.91 -2.78 5.91
N MET A 46 -0.95 -3.64 5.60
CA MET A 46 0.18 -3.29 4.75
C MET A 46 -0.32 -3.00 3.35
N GLY A 47 -0.17 -1.74 2.94
CA GLY A 47 -0.78 -1.17 1.77
C GLY A 47 -1.69 0.01 2.07
N PHE A 48 -2.58 0.32 1.13
CA PHE A 48 -3.55 1.42 1.17
C PHE A 48 -4.83 1.02 1.89
N MET A 49 -5.23 1.84 2.86
CA MET A 49 -6.56 1.83 3.47
C MET A 49 -7.13 3.24 3.46
N ARG A 50 -8.46 3.37 3.46
CA ARG A 50 -9.13 4.65 3.67
C ARG A 50 -9.45 4.87 5.14
N SER A 51 -9.47 6.13 5.55
CA SER A 51 -9.94 6.56 6.86
C SER A 51 -11.13 7.49 6.65
N THR A 52 -12.23 7.22 7.35
CA THR A 52 -13.51 7.92 7.20
C THR A 52 -14.06 8.48 8.52
N MET A 53 -13.42 8.14 9.64
CA MET A 53 -13.79 8.57 10.99
C MET A 53 -12.55 8.48 11.90
N PRO A 54 -12.52 9.14 13.06
CA PRO A 54 -11.33 9.14 13.91
C PRO A 54 -11.12 7.76 14.52
N MET A 55 -10.01 7.12 14.17
CA MET A 55 -9.60 5.81 14.67
C MET A 55 -8.35 5.92 15.55
N PRO A 56 -8.08 4.94 16.43
CA PRO A 56 -6.85 4.90 17.21
C PRO A 56 -5.61 5.06 16.32
N GLY A 57 -4.63 5.82 16.80
CA GLY A 57 -3.36 6.07 16.10
C GLY A 57 -3.45 7.04 14.91
N VAL A 58 -4.59 7.68 14.65
CA VAL A 58 -4.73 8.70 13.59
C VAL A 58 -3.86 9.95 13.90
N PRO A 59 -3.23 10.61 12.90
CA PRO A 59 -2.41 11.81 13.13
C PRO A 59 -3.21 13.03 13.62
N ASN A 60 -4.47 13.14 13.21
CA ASN A 60 -5.35 14.26 13.57
C ASN A 60 -6.78 13.76 13.76
N THR A 61 -7.27 13.75 15.00
CA THR A 61 -8.64 13.30 15.31
C THR A 61 -9.72 14.23 14.80
N LYS A 62 -9.40 15.51 14.54
CA LYS A 62 -10.35 16.48 13.97
C LYS A 62 -10.53 16.33 12.46
N TRP A 63 -9.53 15.77 11.78
CA TRP A 63 -9.54 15.60 10.33
C TRP A 63 -9.08 14.19 9.93
N PRO A 64 -9.94 13.18 10.15
CA PRO A 64 -9.55 11.79 9.95
C PRO A 64 -9.77 11.30 8.52
N TRP A 65 -10.34 12.11 7.63
CA TRP A 65 -10.70 11.68 6.27
C TRP A 65 -9.48 11.69 5.36
N GLY A 66 -9.10 10.53 4.83
CA GLY A 66 -7.92 10.42 3.98
C GLY A 66 -7.55 8.99 3.63
N THR A 67 -6.33 8.82 3.15
CA THR A 67 -5.75 7.50 2.81
C THR A 67 -4.48 7.29 3.61
N VAL A 68 -4.35 6.12 4.25
CA VAL A 68 -3.11 5.67 4.87
C VAL A 68 -2.45 4.63 3.98
N TRP A 69 -1.15 4.79 3.77
CA TRP A 69 -0.29 3.81 3.13
C TRP A 69 0.71 3.27 4.16
N THR A 70 0.71 1.95 4.36
CA THR A 70 1.58 1.27 5.32
C THR A 70 2.55 0.35 4.61
N ILE A 71 3.84 0.43 4.91
CA ILE A 71 4.87 -0.45 4.35
C ILE A 71 5.70 -1.05 5.48
N SER A 72 6.03 -2.33 5.36
CA SER A 72 6.92 -3.04 6.28
C SER A 72 8.05 -3.74 5.54
N SER A 73 9.24 -3.76 6.14
CA SER A 73 10.41 -4.51 5.68
C SER A 73 10.19 -6.02 5.63
N LYS A 74 9.20 -6.53 6.36
CA LYS A 74 8.81 -7.95 6.37
C LYS A 74 7.87 -8.31 5.20
N GLY A 75 7.45 -7.33 4.41
CA GLY A 75 6.54 -7.52 3.28
C GLY A 75 5.12 -7.91 3.70
N VAL A 76 4.27 -8.19 2.71
CA VAL A 76 2.83 -8.41 2.92
C VAL A 76 2.42 -9.87 3.10
N GLY A 77 3.39 -10.78 3.20
CA GLY A 77 3.16 -12.21 3.35
C GLY A 77 2.73 -12.94 2.06
N PRO A 78 2.61 -14.28 2.11
CA PRO A 78 2.39 -15.12 0.93
C PRO A 78 1.02 -14.95 0.27
N THR A 79 0.05 -14.37 0.99
CA THR A 79 -1.31 -14.11 0.48
C THR A 79 -1.48 -12.69 -0.05
N GLY A 80 -0.44 -11.86 -0.03
CA GLY A 80 -0.56 -10.46 -0.41
C GLY A 80 -1.28 -9.57 0.61
N LYS A 81 -1.73 -10.14 1.74
CA LYS A 81 -2.53 -9.46 2.75
C LYS A 81 -1.98 -9.74 4.15
N ARG A 82 -1.32 -8.74 4.74
CA ARG A 82 -0.82 -8.79 6.12
C ARG A 82 -1.12 -7.48 6.83
N TYR A 83 -1.57 -7.57 8.08
CA TYR A 83 -1.73 -6.42 8.97
C TYR A 83 -0.48 -6.25 9.81
N ILE A 84 -0.18 -5.02 10.20
CA ILE A 84 0.85 -4.76 11.19
C ILE A 84 0.41 -5.40 12.52
N PRO A 85 1.25 -6.23 13.16
CA PRO A 85 0.96 -6.76 14.49
C PRO A 85 1.04 -5.65 15.54
N ALA A 86 0.31 -5.80 16.64
CA ALA A 86 0.32 -4.82 17.74
C ALA A 86 1.72 -4.62 18.33
N VAL A 87 2.55 -5.66 18.30
CA VAL A 87 3.98 -5.61 18.60
C VAL A 87 4.71 -6.01 17.32
N LEU A 88 5.53 -5.10 16.80
CA LEU A 88 6.33 -5.30 15.60
C LEU A 88 7.27 -6.51 15.75
N GLU A 89 7.45 -7.27 14.68
CA GLU A 89 8.29 -8.46 14.70
C GLU A 89 9.78 -8.11 14.84
N PRO A 90 10.61 -8.99 15.44
CA PRO A 90 12.06 -8.75 15.53
C PRO A 90 12.69 -8.43 14.16
N GLY A 91 13.40 -7.29 14.10
CA GLY A 91 14.02 -6.77 12.88
C GLY A 91 13.06 -6.06 11.91
N GLU A 92 11.78 -5.91 12.26
CA GLU A 92 10.81 -5.19 11.44
C GLU A 92 11.00 -3.67 11.52
N VAL A 93 10.98 -3.04 10.35
CA VAL A 93 10.91 -1.60 10.17
C VAL A 93 9.68 -1.33 9.34
N THR A 94 8.80 -0.46 9.82
CA THR A 94 7.56 -0.08 9.17
C THR A 94 7.50 1.43 9.02
N TYR A 95 6.77 1.91 8.02
CA TYR A 95 6.43 3.31 7.92
C TYR A 95 5.02 3.50 7.40
N GLN A 96 4.44 4.63 7.77
CA GLN A 96 3.14 5.06 7.28
C GLN A 96 3.21 6.45 6.71
N ILE A 97 2.43 6.66 5.65
CA ILE A 97 2.11 7.96 5.09
C ILE A 97 0.59 8.10 5.15
N PHE A 98 0.10 9.21 5.69
CA PHE A 98 -1.31 9.54 5.69
C PHE A 98 -1.52 10.85 4.93
N TYR A 99 -2.32 10.78 3.87
CA TYR A 99 -2.73 11.96 3.10
C TYR A 99 -4.18 12.29 3.43
N GLY A 100 -4.36 13.39 4.15
CA GLY A 100 -5.65 13.91 4.58
C GLY A 100 -6.32 14.71 3.47
N THR A 101 -7.65 14.74 3.49
CA THR A 101 -8.47 15.54 2.56
C THR A 101 -8.40 17.05 2.80
N ASP A 102 -7.74 17.49 3.87
CA ASP A 102 -7.36 18.89 4.17
C ASP A 102 -6.01 19.27 3.53
N ASN A 103 -5.53 18.48 2.57
CA ASN A 103 -4.19 18.59 1.97
C ASN A 103 -3.04 18.40 2.96
N SER A 104 -3.31 17.87 4.16
CA SER A 104 -2.24 17.52 5.09
C SER A 104 -1.54 16.23 4.65
N LEU A 105 -0.22 16.22 4.75
CA LEU A 105 0.58 15.01 4.60
C LEU A 105 1.24 14.71 5.94
N TYR A 106 1.01 13.53 6.48
CA TYR A 106 1.66 13.03 7.67
C TYR A 106 2.49 11.79 7.37
N SER A 107 3.56 11.58 8.12
CA SER A 107 4.26 10.31 8.11
C SER A 107 4.73 9.92 9.50
N ARG A 108 4.89 8.63 9.75
CA ARG A 108 5.61 8.11 10.92
C ARG A 108 6.37 6.84 10.57
N GLY A 109 7.40 6.53 11.36
CA GLY A 109 8.10 5.26 11.32
C GLY A 109 7.72 4.41 12.52
N GLY A 110 7.82 3.09 12.39
CA GLY A 110 7.80 2.14 13.48
C GLY A 110 9.01 1.23 13.37
N ILE A 111 9.65 0.94 14.51
CA ILE A 111 10.82 0.06 14.58
C ILE A 111 10.54 -0.95 15.68
N TRP A 112 10.88 -2.22 15.47
CA TRP A 112 10.61 -3.29 16.42
C TRP A 112 11.11 -3.02 17.86
N LEU A 113 12.21 -2.27 18.00
CA LEU A 113 12.79 -1.88 19.29
C LEU A 113 11.96 -0.84 20.06
N THR A 114 11.33 0.08 19.35
CA THR A 114 10.75 1.30 19.95
C THR A 114 9.25 1.43 19.70
N GLY A 115 8.66 0.53 18.90
CA GLY A 115 7.29 0.64 18.43
C GLY A 115 7.13 1.81 17.44
N TRP A 116 5.90 2.32 17.36
CA TRP A 116 5.54 3.46 16.52
C TRP A 116 6.09 4.77 17.09
N GLY A 117 6.75 5.55 16.24
CA GLY A 117 7.07 6.94 16.51
C GLY A 117 5.86 7.86 16.31
N ASN A 118 6.02 9.11 16.73
CA ASN A 118 5.01 10.15 16.53
C ASN A 118 4.80 10.46 15.04
N TRP A 119 3.59 10.90 14.71
CA TRP A 119 3.31 11.48 13.39
C TRP A 119 4.01 12.82 13.21
N THR A 120 4.65 12.99 12.07
CA THR A 120 5.21 14.27 11.61
C THR A 120 4.39 14.78 10.43
N LYS A 121 3.89 16.01 10.51
CA LYS A 121 3.29 16.72 9.37
C LYS A 121 4.41 17.15 8.42
N ARG A 122 4.33 16.77 7.14
CA ARG A 122 5.39 16.90 6.13
C ARG A 122 5.35 18.20 5.33
N TRP A 123 4.36 19.05 5.59
CA TRP A 123 4.29 20.40 5.05
C TRP A 123 3.81 21.35 6.16
N VAL A 124 4.64 22.35 6.44
CA VAL A 124 4.29 23.55 7.20
C VAL A 124 4.04 24.62 6.14
N GLU A 125 2.96 25.38 6.27
CA GLU A 125 2.76 26.59 5.46
C GLU A 125 4.04 27.43 5.44
N SER A 126 4.44 27.87 4.25
CA SER A 126 5.37 28.99 4.08
C SER A 126 4.70 30.29 4.49
#